data_AF-A0A2M4C121-F1
#
_entry.id   AF-A0A2M4C121-F1
#
_cell.length_a   1.000
_cell.length_b   1.000
_cell.length_c   1.000
_cell.angle_alpha   90.00
_cell.angle_beta   90.00
_cell.angle_gamma   90.00
#
_symmetry.space_group_name_H-M   'P 1'
#
loop_
_entity.id
_entity.type
_entity.pdbx_description
1 polymer ?
#
loop_
_entity_poly.entity_id
_entity_poly.type
_entity_poly.pdbx_seq_one_letter_code
_entity_poly.pdbx_strand_id
1 'polypeptide(L)'
;FLSLVQTGCSLRCDFCYDVEDCSLGPDVPTVVCDEESVQLTNGSLASFIRPLRSSLPTLPNQYECVHVRATSVSGHVFLFVRGCVHRLDATPTRHFCSLPHAAFQGSLECVACSEGDRCNNIPLNDDDDDDDDGGSLSGASVQRSPVALMSFFSVLALCLRTLHGSDTSRRTVIMPFS
;
A
#
# COMPACT_ATOMS: atom_id res chain seq x y z
N PHE A 1 -17.39 3.52 -35.61
CA PHE A 1 -16.35 4.06 -34.72
C PHE A 1 -16.90 4.04 -33.30
N LEU A 2 -16.63 2.97 -32.55
CA LEU A 2 -16.97 2.88 -31.14
C LEU A 2 -15.89 3.64 -30.38
N SER A 3 -16.27 4.81 -29.84
CA SER A 3 -15.44 5.59 -28.93
C SER A 3 -15.37 4.84 -27.62
N LEU A 4 -14.27 4.11 -27.40
CA LEU A 4 -13.94 3.54 -26.11
C LEU A 4 -13.68 4.72 -25.18
N VAL A 5 -14.64 5.04 -24.32
CA VAL A 5 -14.46 6.03 -23.27
C VAL A 5 -13.37 5.48 -22.36
N GLN A 6 -12.15 6.01 -22.49
CA GLN A 6 -11.03 5.69 -21.61
C GLN A 6 -11.30 6.33 -20.25
N THR A 7 -12.12 5.65 -19.44
CA THR A 7 -12.36 6.01 -18.05
C THR A 7 -11.18 5.55 -17.21
N GLY A 8 -10.44 6.51 -16.66
CA GLY A 8 -9.56 6.32 -15.51
C GLY A 8 -8.14 5.87 -15.86
N CYS A 9 -7.15 6.58 -15.32
CA CYS A 9 -5.75 6.19 -15.40
C CYS A 9 -5.59 4.73 -14.93
N SER A 10 -4.92 3.92 -15.74
CA SER A 10 -4.61 2.54 -15.37
C SER A 10 -3.64 2.54 -14.19
N LEU A 11 -4.07 2.03 -13.04
CA LEU A 11 -3.27 1.99 -11.81
C LEU A 11 -1.98 1.18 -12.05
N ARG A 12 -0.82 1.73 -11.70
CA ARG A 12 0.46 1.00 -11.74
C ARG A 12 0.89 0.61 -10.33
N CYS A 13 1.30 -0.63 -10.12
CA CYS A 13 1.71 -1.13 -8.79
C CYS A 13 3.07 -1.81 -8.86
N ASP A 14 3.78 -1.84 -7.72
CA ASP A 14 4.92 -2.75 -7.54
C ASP A 14 4.43 -4.20 -7.63
N PHE A 15 5.25 -5.06 -8.22
CA PHE A 15 4.87 -6.41 -8.59
C PHE A 15 5.99 -7.43 -8.38
N CYS A 16 5.78 -8.35 -7.45
CA CYS A 16 6.73 -9.39 -7.05
C CYS A 16 6.01 -10.45 -6.20
N TYR A 17 6.54 -11.68 -6.10
CA TYR A 17 5.87 -12.79 -5.41
C TYR A 17 6.76 -13.59 -4.44
N ASP A 18 8.02 -13.22 -4.34
CA ASP A 18 8.96 -13.84 -3.43
C ASP A 18 9.71 -12.78 -2.64
N VAL A 19 10.38 -13.24 -1.59
CA VAL A 19 11.07 -12.38 -0.63
C VAL A 19 12.22 -11.63 -1.29
N GLU A 20 12.94 -12.25 -2.22
CA GLU A 20 14.12 -11.68 -2.86
C GLU A 20 13.73 -10.50 -3.74
N ASP A 21 12.78 -10.71 -4.66
CA ASP A 21 12.31 -9.69 -5.58
C ASP A 21 11.57 -8.57 -4.83
N CYS A 22 10.76 -8.90 -3.83
CA CYS A 22 10.02 -7.89 -3.06
C CYS A 22 10.89 -7.07 -2.11
N SER A 23 12.11 -7.51 -1.81
CA SER A 23 13.07 -6.78 -0.98
C SER A 23 13.85 -5.72 -1.73
N LEU A 24 13.70 -5.62 -3.06
CA LEU A 24 14.33 -4.59 -3.89
C LEU A 24 13.80 -3.15 -3.62
N GLY A 25 12.82 -2.98 -2.72
CA GLY A 25 12.32 -1.69 -2.29
C GLY A 25 11.86 -0.82 -3.48
N PRO A 26 12.51 0.32 -3.77
CA PRO A 26 12.15 1.18 -4.92
C PRO A 26 12.41 0.54 -6.28
N ASP A 27 13.28 -0.47 -6.37
CA ASP A 27 13.68 -1.13 -7.61
C ASP A 27 12.77 -2.31 -8.00
N VAL A 28 11.76 -2.62 -7.19
CA VAL A 28 10.72 -3.61 -7.53
C VAL A 28 10.06 -3.23 -8.87
N PRO A 29 9.95 -4.15 -9.85
CA PRO A 29 9.28 -3.89 -11.12
C PRO A 29 7.83 -3.44 -10.93
N THR A 30 7.31 -2.71 -11.92
CA THR A 30 5.91 -2.26 -11.90
C THR A 30 5.10 -2.84 -13.05
N VAL A 31 3.83 -3.12 -12.78
CA VAL A 31 2.86 -3.54 -13.79
C VAL A 31 1.69 -2.56 -13.84
N VAL A 32 1.03 -2.49 -14.99
CA VAL A 32 -0.28 -1.85 -15.10
C VAL A 32 -1.32 -2.88 -14.64
N CYS A 33 -2.18 -2.52 -13.69
CA CYS A 33 -3.19 -3.44 -13.20
C CYS A 33 -4.22 -3.78 -14.27
N ASP A 34 -4.40 -5.09 -14.43
CA ASP A 34 -5.33 -5.74 -15.33
C ASP A 34 -5.72 -7.11 -14.73
N GLU A 35 -6.54 -7.87 -15.46
CA GLU A 35 -7.01 -9.16 -14.97
C GLU A 35 -5.87 -10.19 -14.84
N GLU A 36 -4.86 -10.15 -15.71
CA GLU A 36 -3.72 -11.08 -15.68
C GLU A 36 -2.88 -10.87 -14.42
N SER A 37 -2.47 -9.64 -14.16
CA SER A 37 -1.70 -9.26 -12.97
C SER A 37 -2.46 -9.56 -11.66
N VAL A 38 -3.78 -9.40 -11.66
CA VAL A 38 -4.63 -9.81 -10.52
C VAL A 38 -4.66 -11.32 -10.34
N GLN A 39 -4.80 -12.09 -11.40
CA GLN A 39 -4.82 -13.55 -11.32
C GLN A 39 -3.50 -14.10 -10.79
N LEU A 40 -2.37 -13.55 -11.24
CA LEU A 40 -1.05 -13.96 -10.76
C LEU A 40 -0.88 -13.63 -9.27
N THR A 41 -1.26 -12.42 -8.86
CA THR A 41 -1.21 -11.98 -7.45
C THR A 41 -2.10 -12.87 -6.57
N ASN A 42 -3.32 -13.14 -7.01
CA ASN A 42 -4.24 -14.04 -6.31
C ASN A 42 -3.71 -15.47 -6.24
N GLY A 43 -3.08 -15.96 -7.32
CA GLY A 43 -2.44 -17.28 -7.35
C GLY A 43 -1.38 -17.43 -6.27
N SER A 44 -0.52 -16.42 -6.11
CA SER A 44 0.53 -16.38 -5.09
C SER A 44 -0.04 -16.29 -3.67
N LEU A 45 -1.18 -15.62 -3.49
CA LEU A 45 -1.80 -15.42 -2.16
C LEU A 45 -2.85 -16.47 -1.80
N ALA A 46 -3.36 -17.28 -2.74
CA ALA A 46 -4.54 -18.13 -2.52
C ALA A 46 -4.36 -19.23 -1.46
N SER A 47 -3.13 -19.63 -1.17
CA SER A 47 -2.84 -20.57 -0.07
C SER A 47 -2.85 -19.90 1.30
N PHE A 48 -2.62 -18.59 1.35
CA PHE A 48 -2.60 -17.81 2.57
C PHE A 48 -3.93 -17.09 2.82
N ILE A 49 -4.51 -16.44 1.80
CA ILE A 49 -5.80 -15.74 1.85
C ILE A 49 -6.87 -16.64 1.23
N ARG A 50 -7.42 -17.55 2.05
CA ARG A 50 -8.32 -18.63 1.60
C ARG A 50 -9.50 -18.18 0.72
N PRO A 51 -10.16 -17.03 0.96
CA PRO A 51 -11.27 -16.59 0.12
C PRO A 51 -10.92 -16.37 -1.35
N LEU A 52 -9.63 -16.19 -1.70
CA LEU A 52 -9.20 -16.04 -3.10
C LEU A 52 -9.38 -17.32 -3.92
N ARG A 53 -9.56 -18.48 -3.26
CA ARG A 53 -9.90 -19.74 -3.93
C ARG A 53 -11.36 -19.80 -4.39
N SER A 54 -12.17 -18.81 -4.01
CA SER A 54 -13.59 -18.70 -4.33
C SER A 54 -13.88 -17.39 -5.06
N SER A 55 -15.04 -17.30 -5.72
CA SER A 55 -15.49 -16.04 -6.31
C SER A 55 -15.83 -15.04 -5.19
N LEU A 56 -15.02 -14.00 -5.09
CA LEU A 56 -15.30 -12.86 -4.22
C LEU A 56 -16.20 -11.85 -4.94
N PRO A 57 -17.09 -11.14 -4.21
CA PRO A 57 -17.78 -10.00 -4.78
C PRO A 57 -16.76 -8.89 -5.02
N THR A 58 -16.50 -8.57 -6.29
CA THR A 58 -15.50 -7.58 -6.72
C THR A 58 -16.14 -6.55 -7.62
N LEU A 59 -15.57 -5.34 -7.61
CA LEU A 59 -15.96 -4.28 -8.53
C LEU A 59 -15.22 -4.46 -9.86
N PRO A 60 -15.93 -4.65 -10.99
CA PRO A 60 -15.27 -4.88 -12.28
C PRO A 60 -14.36 -3.71 -12.68
N ASN A 61 -13.16 -4.03 -13.16
CA ASN A 61 -12.15 -3.06 -13.62
C ASN A 61 -11.76 -2.01 -12.56
N GLN A 62 -11.91 -2.32 -11.28
CA GLN A 62 -11.43 -1.48 -10.19
C GLN A 62 -10.38 -2.24 -9.40
N TYR A 63 -9.16 -1.73 -9.45
CA TYR A 63 -7.99 -2.37 -8.86
C TYR A 63 -7.47 -1.60 -7.65
N GLU A 64 -6.78 -2.33 -6.78
CA GLU A 64 -5.97 -1.80 -5.68
C GLU A 64 -4.57 -2.38 -5.80
N CYS A 65 -3.54 -1.60 -5.48
CA CYS A 65 -2.22 -2.14 -5.22
C CYS A 65 -2.23 -2.83 -3.86
N VAL A 66 -1.56 -3.98 -3.75
CA VAL A 66 -1.42 -4.72 -2.50
C VAL A 66 0.05 -4.89 -2.12
N HIS A 67 0.33 -4.83 -0.83
CA HIS A 67 1.54 -5.29 -0.17
C HIS A 67 1.11 -6.32 0.87
N VAL A 68 1.67 -7.52 0.85
CA VAL A 68 1.45 -8.56 1.86
C VAL A 68 2.81 -9.10 2.29
N ARG A 69 3.15 -8.95 3.57
CA ARG A 69 4.38 -9.48 4.16
C ARG A 69 4.03 -10.21 5.46
N ALA A 70 4.39 -11.49 5.56
CA ALA A 70 4.19 -12.29 6.75
C ALA A 70 5.54 -12.73 7.32
N THR A 71 5.74 -12.44 8.60
CA THR A 71 6.98 -12.69 9.33
C THR A 71 6.69 -13.63 10.49
N SER A 72 7.47 -14.69 10.63
CA SER A 72 7.36 -15.63 11.75
C SER A 72 7.85 -15.01 13.06
N VAL A 73 7.56 -15.67 14.18
CA VAL A 73 8.08 -15.26 15.50
C VAL A 73 9.61 -15.24 15.61
N SER A 74 10.32 -15.96 14.72
CA SER A 74 11.79 -15.96 14.67
C SER A 74 12.35 -14.88 13.73
N GLY A 75 11.53 -13.94 13.26
CA GLY A 75 11.93 -12.88 12.34
C GLY A 75 12.03 -13.30 10.87
N HIS A 76 11.85 -14.59 10.54
CA HIS A 76 11.92 -15.05 9.16
C HIS A 76 10.66 -14.64 8.37
N VAL A 77 10.84 -13.88 7.29
CA VAL A 77 9.78 -13.54 6.30
C VAL A 77 9.52 -14.76 5.41
N PHE A 78 8.32 -15.32 5.47
CA PHE A 78 7.97 -16.54 4.71
C PHE A 78 6.93 -16.31 3.62
N LEU A 79 6.36 -15.10 3.55
CA LEU A 79 5.49 -14.66 2.48
C LEU A 79 5.78 -13.18 2.24
N PHE A 80 6.09 -12.81 1.00
CA PHE A 80 6.18 -11.42 0.61
C PHE A 80 5.69 -11.27 -0.82
N VAL A 81 4.61 -10.52 -1.02
CA VAL A 81 3.98 -10.31 -2.31
C VAL A 81 3.62 -8.83 -2.44
N ARG A 82 3.90 -8.25 -3.61
CA ARG A 82 3.33 -6.97 -4.03
C ARG A 82 2.63 -7.18 -5.37
N GLY A 83 1.48 -6.56 -5.56
CA GLY A 83 0.83 -6.64 -6.87
C GLY A 83 -0.51 -5.95 -6.96
N CYS A 84 -1.37 -6.45 -7.86
CA CYS A 84 -2.68 -5.91 -8.15
C CYS A 84 -3.76 -6.84 -7.61
N VAL A 85 -4.83 -6.29 -7.03
CA VAL A 85 -6.01 -7.04 -6.60
C VAL A 85 -7.27 -6.31 -7.03
N HIS A 86 -8.37 -7.05 -7.16
CA HIS A 86 -9.67 -6.43 -7.34
C HIS A 86 -10.11 -5.71 -6.06
N ARG A 87 -10.68 -4.52 -6.21
CA ARG A 87 -11.43 -3.88 -5.14
C ARG A 87 -12.66 -4.72 -4.82
N LEU A 88 -12.90 -4.98 -3.54
CA LEU A 88 -14.05 -5.76 -3.09
C LEU A 88 -15.35 -4.95 -3.21
N ASP A 89 -16.40 -5.59 -3.70
CA ASP A 89 -17.77 -5.06 -3.72
C ASP A 89 -18.44 -5.36 -2.38
N ALA A 90 -18.08 -4.59 -1.37
CA ALA A 90 -18.76 -4.60 -0.09
C ALA A 90 -18.63 -3.22 0.57
N THR A 91 -19.50 -2.96 1.54
CA THR A 91 -19.54 -1.79 2.44
C THR A 91 -18.18 -1.10 2.61
N PRO A 92 -18.11 0.24 2.71
CA PRO A 92 -16.89 1.07 2.61
C PRO A 92 -15.74 0.74 3.58
N THR A 93 -15.89 -0.25 4.45
CA THR A 93 -14.90 -0.77 5.39
C THR A 93 -14.22 -2.07 4.94
N ARG A 94 -14.68 -2.74 3.88
CA ARG A 94 -14.19 -4.06 3.48
C ARG A 94 -13.20 -3.96 2.32
N HIS A 95 -11.92 -3.86 2.66
CA HIS A 95 -10.80 -3.84 1.71
C HIS A 95 -10.18 -5.22 1.55
N PHE A 96 -9.31 -5.43 0.57
CA PHE A 96 -8.62 -6.71 0.36
C PHE A 96 -7.95 -7.25 1.64
N CYS A 97 -7.27 -6.40 2.41
CA CYS A 97 -6.61 -6.77 3.67
C CYS A 97 -7.56 -7.14 4.82
N SER A 98 -8.88 -6.97 4.64
CA SER A 98 -9.90 -7.46 5.60
C SER A 98 -10.29 -8.93 5.37
N LEU A 99 -9.80 -9.55 4.29
CA LEU A 99 -10.07 -10.95 4.00
C LEU A 99 -9.40 -11.86 5.04
N PRO A 100 -10.09 -12.91 5.52
CA PRO A 100 -9.49 -13.86 6.43
C PRO A 100 -8.33 -14.60 5.77
N HIS A 101 -7.23 -14.73 6.50
CA HIS A 101 -6.03 -15.46 6.10
C HIS A 101 -5.84 -16.75 6.92
N ALA A 102 -4.84 -17.54 6.57
CA ALA A 102 -4.41 -18.69 7.34
C ALA A 102 -3.90 -18.23 8.72
N ALA A 103 -4.16 -19.04 9.74
CA ALA A 103 -3.61 -18.79 11.07
C ALA A 103 -2.13 -19.19 11.10
N PHE A 104 -1.29 -18.33 11.66
CA PHE A 104 0.14 -18.58 11.86
C PHE A 104 0.62 -17.80 13.09
N GLN A 105 1.80 -18.15 13.60
CA GLN A 105 2.45 -17.41 14.69
C GLN A 105 3.46 -16.42 14.12
N GLY A 106 3.26 -15.12 14.41
CA GLY A 106 4.09 -14.06 13.88
C GLY A 106 3.29 -12.78 13.64
N SER A 107 3.75 -11.95 12.70
CA SER A 107 3.09 -10.71 12.28
C SER A 107 2.68 -10.75 10.81
N LEU A 108 1.58 -10.05 10.51
CA LEU A 108 1.09 -9.82 9.15
C LEU A 108 1.06 -8.32 8.88
N GLU A 109 1.80 -7.89 7.87
CA GLU A 109 1.69 -6.57 7.28
C GLU A 109 0.89 -6.70 5.98
N CYS A 110 -0.26 -6.03 5.91
CA CYS A 110 -1.09 -6.00 4.71
C CYS A 110 -1.56 -4.57 4.45
N VAL A 111 -1.22 -4.04 3.28
CA VAL A 111 -1.69 -2.75 2.79
C VAL A 111 -2.39 -2.96 1.45
N ALA A 112 -3.58 -2.41 1.31
CA ALA A 112 -4.30 -2.30 0.05
C ALA A 112 -4.64 -0.83 -0.19
N CYS A 113 -4.29 -0.30 -1.35
CA CYS A 113 -4.42 1.12 -1.64
C CYS A 113 -4.74 1.37 -3.11
N SER A 114 -5.41 2.49 -3.39
CA SER A 114 -5.75 2.91 -4.76
C SER A 114 -5.42 4.39 -5.03
N GLU A 115 -4.78 5.06 -4.07
CA GLU A 115 -4.51 6.49 -4.09
C GLU A 115 -3.18 6.81 -4.77
N GLY A 116 -3.03 6.36 -6.02
CA GLY A 116 -1.87 6.66 -6.86
C GLY A 116 -0.99 5.45 -7.18
N ASP A 117 -0.10 5.66 -8.14
CA ASP A 117 0.81 4.63 -8.63
C ASP A 117 1.83 4.25 -7.55
N ARG A 118 2.16 2.95 -7.49
CA ARG A 118 3.14 2.35 -6.58
C ARG A 118 2.85 2.66 -5.11
N CYS A 119 1.60 2.88 -4.72
CA CYS A 119 1.22 3.14 -3.33
C CYS A 119 1.52 1.95 -2.38
N ASN A 120 1.80 0.76 -2.95
CA ASN A 120 2.26 -0.44 -2.24
C ASN A 120 3.80 -0.51 -2.05
N ASN A 121 4.53 0.54 -2.42
CA ASN A 121 5.94 0.68 -2.09
C ASN A 121 6.11 1.08 -0.62
N ILE A 122 5.88 0.12 0.27
CA ILE A 122 6.04 0.33 1.71
C ILE A 122 7.53 0.21 2.06
N PRO A 123 8.12 1.21 2.75
CA PRO A 123 9.48 1.11 3.26
C PRO A 123 9.64 -0.12 4.16
N LEU A 124 10.72 -0.86 3.96
CA LEU A 124 11.08 -1.94 4.87
C LEU A 124 11.80 -1.30 6.05
N ASN A 125 11.31 -1.52 7.27
CA ASN A 125 12.08 -1.18 8.45
C ASN A 125 13.19 -2.23 8.58
N ASP A 126 14.43 -1.80 8.42
CA ASP A 126 15.61 -2.56 8.78
C ASP A 126 15.76 -2.47 10.31
N ASP A 127 15.12 -3.35 11.06
CA ASP A 127 15.31 -3.45 12.52
C ASP A 127 16.61 -4.20 12.87
N ASP A 128 17.72 -3.92 12.16
CA ASP A 128 19.06 -4.51 12.40
C ASP A 128 20.19 -3.47 12.13
N ASP A 129 20.06 -2.24 12.63
CA ASP A 129 21.22 -1.36 12.86
C ASP A 129 21.77 -1.59 14.29
N ASP A 130 22.22 -2.82 14.59
CA ASP A 130 23.18 -3.07 15.68
C ASP A 130 24.61 -2.88 15.15
N ASP A 131 24.91 -1.67 14.67
CA ASP A 131 26.29 -1.21 14.46
C ASP A 131 26.69 -0.31 15.64
N ASP A 132 27.12 -0.96 16.72
CA ASP A 132 27.99 -0.38 17.73
C ASP A 132 29.33 0.01 17.07
N ASP A 133 29.46 1.26 16.61
CA ASP A 133 30.78 1.87 16.43
C ASP A 133 30.79 3.31 16.94
N GLY A 134 31.45 3.47 18.10
CA GLY A 134 31.63 4.74 18.79
C GLY A 134 32.54 5.70 18.03
N GLY A 135 32.07 6.93 17.85
CA GLY A 135 32.86 7.99 17.22
C GLY A 135 32.28 9.38 17.44
N SER A 136 32.46 9.90 18.65
CA SER A 136 32.21 11.31 18.99
C SER A 136 33.19 12.24 18.25
N LEU A 137 32.73 13.35 17.69
CA LEU A 137 33.29 14.72 17.86
C LEU A 137 32.58 15.77 16.97
N SER A 138 31.76 16.59 17.64
CA SER A 138 31.69 18.07 17.61
C SER A 138 31.70 18.86 16.29
N GLY A 139 30.67 19.73 16.13
CA GLY A 139 30.87 21.01 15.46
C GLY A 139 29.62 21.82 15.06
N ALA A 140 29.20 22.74 15.96
CA ALA A 140 28.48 24.01 15.68
C ALA A 140 27.03 23.92 15.11
N SER A 141 26.07 24.78 15.43
CA SER A 141 25.99 25.98 16.27
C SER A 141 24.51 26.36 16.42
N VAL A 142 24.14 26.84 17.60
CA VAL A 142 22.87 27.51 17.91
C VAL A 142 22.69 28.77 17.03
N GLN A 143 21.56 28.96 16.35
CA GLN A 143 20.70 30.17 16.46
C GLN A 143 19.64 30.32 15.34
N ARG A 144 18.39 30.41 15.81
CA ARG A 144 17.34 31.40 15.48
C ARG A 144 16.91 31.61 14.02
N SER A 145 15.62 31.32 13.81
CA SER A 145 14.76 31.91 12.78
C SER A 145 14.92 33.43 12.66
N PRO A 146 14.77 33.94 11.42
CA PRO A 146 13.84 35.02 11.20
C PRO A 146 12.86 34.71 10.05
N VAL A 147 11.65 35.19 10.26
CA VAL A 147 10.57 35.30 9.28
C VAL A 147 11.05 36.13 8.08
N ALA A 148 10.85 35.62 6.87
CA ALA A 148 10.90 36.43 5.65
C ALA A 148 9.76 36.01 4.72
N LEU A 149 8.70 36.84 4.72
CA LEU A 149 7.76 36.94 3.62
C LEU A 149 8.54 37.30 2.34
N MET A 150 8.27 36.62 1.23
CA MET A 150 7.91 37.30 -0.02
C MET A 150 7.16 36.36 -0.97
N SER A 151 6.14 36.97 -1.55
CA SER A 151 5.12 36.47 -2.46
C SER A 151 5.67 36.19 -3.87
N PHE A 152 5.29 35.06 -4.49
CA PHE A 152 5.19 34.94 -5.94
C PHE A 152 4.02 34.03 -6.35
N PHE A 153 3.48 34.36 -7.51
CA PHE A 153 2.11 34.14 -7.98
C PHE A 153 1.78 32.71 -8.45
N SER A 154 0.55 32.32 -8.15
CA SER A 154 -0.44 31.57 -8.94
C SER A 154 0.01 30.79 -10.18
N VAL A 155 -0.19 29.46 -10.12
CA VAL A 155 -0.83 28.73 -11.22
C VAL A 155 -2.02 27.96 -10.62
N LEU A 156 -3.23 28.36 -11.01
CA LEU A 156 -4.47 27.64 -10.73
C LEU A 156 -4.44 26.28 -11.43
N ALA A 157 -4.61 25.19 -10.68
CA ALA A 157 -5.20 23.96 -11.20
C ALA A 157 -6.55 23.76 -10.51
N LEU A 158 -7.60 24.13 -11.24
CA LEU A 158 -8.99 24.11 -10.81
C LEU A 158 -9.54 22.69 -11.03
N CYS A 159 -9.68 21.89 -9.96
CA CYS A 159 -10.60 20.75 -9.97
C CYS A 159 -11.82 21.10 -9.11
N LEU A 160 -12.83 21.69 -9.77
CA LEU A 160 -14.16 21.88 -9.20
C LEU A 160 -14.80 20.51 -8.92
N ARG A 161 -15.04 20.21 -7.64
CA ARG A 161 -16.15 19.34 -7.23
C ARG A 161 -17.04 20.13 -6.28
N THR A 162 -18.13 20.66 -6.82
CA THR A 162 -19.21 21.24 -6.03
C THR A 162 -20.01 20.15 -5.34
N LEU A 163 -19.86 20.10 -4.02
CA LEU A 163 -20.83 19.86 -2.94
C LEU A 163 -22.10 19.02 -3.20
N HIS A 164 -22.34 18.01 -2.34
CA HIS A 164 -23.17 18.20 -1.14
C HIS A 164 -23.17 16.98 -0.20
N GLY A 165 -23.03 17.23 1.11
CA GLY A 165 -23.77 16.48 2.14
C GLY A 165 -22.93 15.70 3.17
N SER A 166 -22.62 16.38 4.30
CA SER A 166 -22.68 15.88 5.70
C SER A 166 -21.79 14.70 6.10
N ASP A 167 -21.19 14.59 7.28
CA ASP A 167 -20.95 15.38 8.48
C ASP A 167 -19.96 14.51 9.30
N THR A 168 -19.13 15.13 10.13
CA THR A 168 -18.29 14.56 11.22
C THR A 168 -18.08 13.04 11.35
N SER A 169 -16.82 12.58 11.38
CA SER A 169 -16.16 12.02 12.59
C SER A 169 -14.85 11.28 12.27
N ARG A 170 -13.71 11.85 12.67
CA ARG A 170 -12.43 11.13 12.81
C ARG A 170 -12.57 10.14 13.98
N ARG A 171 -12.27 8.86 13.76
CA ARG A 171 -11.98 7.92 14.86
C ARG A 171 -10.75 7.08 14.56
N THR A 172 -9.67 7.41 15.24
CA THR A 172 -8.56 6.50 15.54
C THR A 172 -9.09 5.37 16.42
N VAL A 173 -8.89 4.12 16.03
CA VAL A 173 -9.23 2.95 16.86
C VAL A 173 -7.92 2.29 17.27
N ILE A 174 -7.58 2.44 18.55
CA ILE A 174 -6.59 1.63 19.25
C ILE A 174 -7.42 0.65 20.08
N MET A 175 -7.34 -0.65 19.76
CA MET A 175 -7.99 -1.69 20.57
C MET A 175 -6.96 -2.36 21.48
N PRO A 176 -7.21 -2.46 22.80
CA PRO A 176 -6.49 -3.38 23.66
C PRO A 176 -7.08 -4.79 23.51
N PHE A 177 -6.20 -5.79 23.56
CA PHE A 177 -6.56 -7.20 23.57
C PHE A 177 -7.28 -7.58 24.88
N SER A 178 -8.25 -8.49 24.76
CA SER A 178 -8.72 -9.37 25.84
C SER A 178 -8.47 -10.81 25.43
#